data_AF-A0A970E620-F1
#
_entry.id   AF-A0A970E620-F1
#
_cell.length_a   1.000
_cell.length_b   1.000
_cell.length_c   1.000
_cell.angle_alpha   90.00
_cell.angle_beta   90.00
_cell.angle_gamma   90.00
#
_symmetry.space_group_name_H-M   'P 1'
#
loop_
_entity.id
_entity.type
_entity.pdbx_description
1 polymer ?
#
loop_
_entity_poly.entity_id
_entity_poly.type
_entity_poly.pdbx_seq_one_letter_code
_entity_poly.pdbx_strand_id
1 'polypeptide(L)'
;MKVLKKDPEKCIACHACEETCSKLYFKEENPDKACLRIKETDSHPEIITCTQCGECIDICPVIAITRDKNGIVRIDQKKCVGCFMCVGFCPELAMFMHDDYIEPFKCVSCGQCVKVCPTGAIYISEE
;
A
#
# COMPACT_ATOMS: atom_id res chain seq x y z
N MET A 1 -9.61 12.49 -5.61
CA MET A 1 -8.52 11.51 -5.45
C MET A 1 -9.12 10.14 -5.18
N LYS A 2 -8.63 9.11 -5.87
CA LYS A 2 -9.01 7.71 -5.60
C LYS A 2 -8.19 7.16 -4.43
N VAL A 3 -8.85 6.70 -3.37
CA VAL A 3 -8.19 6.10 -2.21
C VAL A 3 -8.81 4.75 -1.89
N LEU A 4 -7.95 3.80 -1.50
CA LEU A 4 -8.41 2.52 -0.98
C LEU A 4 -8.82 2.72 0.49
N LYS A 5 -10.11 2.60 0.78
CA LYS A 5 -10.64 2.57 2.14
C LYS A 5 -10.82 1.14 2.62
N LYS A 6 -10.93 1.02 3.95
CA LYS A 6 -10.98 -0.24 4.68
C LYS A 6 -12.11 -0.23 5.70
N ASP A 7 -12.67 -1.41 5.93
CA ASP A 7 -13.66 -1.73 6.94
C ASP A 7 -13.18 -3.03 7.65
N PRO A 8 -12.39 -2.89 8.73
CA PRO A 8 -11.79 -4.02 9.43
C PRO A 8 -12.78 -5.04 9.95
N GLU A 9 -14.00 -4.62 10.33
CA GLU A 9 -15.04 -5.50 10.88
C GLU A 9 -15.53 -6.54 9.86
N LYS A 10 -15.42 -6.24 8.56
CA LYS A 10 -15.77 -7.17 7.48
C LYS A 10 -14.60 -8.07 7.07
N CYS A 11 -13.40 -7.83 7.58
CA CYS A 11 -12.23 -8.59 7.18
C CYS A 11 -12.24 -9.98 7.81
N ILE A 12 -12.18 -11.02 6.98
CA ILE A 12 -12.10 -12.42 7.42
C ILE A 12 -10.69 -13.00 7.32
N ALA A 13 -9.66 -12.13 7.20
CA ALA A 13 -8.26 -12.52 7.03
C ALA A 13 -8.02 -13.63 5.99
N CYS A 14 -8.69 -13.56 4.83
CA CYS A 14 -8.50 -14.56 3.78
C CYS A 14 -7.23 -14.37 2.92
N HIS A 15 -6.47 -13.30 3.14
CA HIS A 15 -5.23 -12.94 2.44
C HIS A 15 -5.28 -12.82 0.89
N ALA A 16 -6.43 -13.06 0.25
CA ALA A 16 -6.61 -12.96 -1.20
C ALA A 16 -6.21 -11.59 -1.79
N CYS A 17 -6.38 -10.52 -1.00
CA CYS A 17 -5.99 -9.17 -1.38
C CYS A 17 -4.47 -8.97 -1.45
N GLU A 18 -3.71 -9.64 -0.59
CA GLU A 18 -2.24 -9.59 -0.59
C GLU A 18 -1.68 -10.40 -1.77
N GLU A 19 -2.14 -11.64 -1.95
CA GLU A 19 -1.75 -12.51 -3.07
C GLU A 19 -2.01 -11.85 -4.43
N THR A 20 -3.21 -11.28 -4.60
CA THR A 20 -3.55 -10.56 -5.84
C THR A 20 -2.68 -9.32 -6.02
N CYS A 21 -2.33 -8.64 -4.94
CA CYS A 21 -1.51 -7.43 -5.01
C CYS A 21 -0.08 -7.73 -5.44
N SER A 22 0.58 -8.70 -4.80
CA SER A 22 1.95 -9.10 -5.16
C SER A 22 2.00 -9.68 -6.57
N LYS A 23 1.02 -10.50 -6.95
CA LYS A 23 0.93 -11.07 -8.31
C LYS A 23 0.79 -10.00 -9.38
N LEU A 24 0.03 -8.94 -9.12
CA LEU A 24 -0.19 -7.90 -10.12
C LEU A 24 0.94 -6.88 -10.17
N TYR A 25 1.45 -6.47 -9.00
CA TYR A 25 2.48 -5.43 -8.89
C TYR A 25 3.87 -5.96 -9.18
N PHE A 26 4.24 -7.12 -8.60
CA PHE A 26 5.58 -7.72 -8.72
C PHE A 26 5.65 -8.97 -9.60
N LYS A 27 4.50 -9.48 -10.08
CA LYS A 27 4.44 -10.73 -10.87
C LYS A 27 4.83 -11.97 -10.09
N GLU A 28 4.64 -11.94 -8.77
CA GLU A 28 4.99 -13.01 -7.85
C GLU A 28 3.87 -13.26 -6.85
N GLU A 29 3.63 -14.51 -6.49
CA GLU A 29 2.68 -14.88 -5.43
C GLU A 29 3.40 -14.93 -4.08
N ASN A 30 3.73 -13.74 -3.55
CA ASN A 30 4.39 -13.59 -2.26
C ASN A 30 3.71 -12.48 -1.44
N PRO A 31 3.04 -12.81 -0.31
CA PRO A 31 2.40 -11.81 0.55
C PRO A 31 3.35 -10.70 1.03
N ASP A 32 4.65 -11.00 1.25
CA ASP A 32 5.66 -10.02 1.66
C ASP A 32 5.97 -8.98 0.58
N LYS A 33 5.51 -9.22 -0.65
CA LYS A 33 5.59 -8.26 -1.75
C LYS A 33 4.25 -7.55 -2.01
N ALA A 34 3.20 -7.77 -1.21
CA ALA A 34 1.96 -7.02 -1.41
C ALA A 34 2.12 -5.53 -1.02
N CYS A 35 1.37 -4.64 -1.67
CA CYS A 35 1.37 -3.20 -1.34
C CYS A 35 0.35 -2.83 -0.25
N LEU A 36 -0.13 -3.83 0.49
CA LEU A 36 -0.99 -3.75 1.67
C LEU A 36 -0.69 -4.96 2.56
N ARG A 37 -1.08 -4.89 3.84
CA ARG A 37 -0.94 -6.02 4.78
C ARG A 37 -2.21 -6.29 5.56
N ILE A 38 -2.46 -7.57 5.82
CA ILE A 38 -3.44 -8.05 6.78
C ILE A 38 -2.69 -8.56 7.99
N LYS A 39 -2.96 -7.97 9.15
CA LYS A 39 -2.43 -8.43 10.44
C LYS A 39 -3.58 -8.96 11.28
N GLU A 40 -3.54 -10.26 11.58
CA GLU A 40 -4.51 -10.88 12.47
C GLU A 40 -4.32 -10.36 13.91
N THR A 41 -5.43 -10.05 14.56
CA THR A 41 -5.47 -9.61 15.96
C THR A 41 -6.64 -10.30 16.66
N ASP A 42 -6.70 -10.22 17.99
CA ASP A 42 -7.73 -10.89 18.79
C ASP A 42 -9.16 -10.36 18.54
N SER A 43 -9.32 -9.16 17.99
CA SER A 43 -10.62 -8.51 17.78
C SER A 43 -11.06 -8.58 16.32
N HIS A 44 -10.46 -7.76 15.47
CA HIS A 44 -10.67 -7.75 14.03
C HIS A 44 -9.30 -7.65 13.33
N PRO A 45 -9.13 -8.25 12.15
CA PRO A 45 -7.89 -8.09 11.40
C PRO A 45 -7.61 -6.61 11.11
N GLU A 46 -6.37 -6.19 11.30
CA GLU A 46 -5.91 -4.86 10.90
C GLU A 46 -5.55 -4.89 9.41
N ILE A 47 -6.08 -3.91 8.66
CA ILE A 47 -5.76 -3.73 7.24
C ILE A 47 -4.82 -2.53 7.11
N ILE A 48 -3.55 -2.80 6.83
CA ILE A 48 -2.51 -1.77 6.65
C ILE A 48 -2.44 -1.42 5.17
N THR A 49 -2.77 -0.18 4.82
CA THR A 49 -2.72 0.30 3.43
C THR A 49 -2.56 1.82 3.39
N CYS A 50 -2.01 2.33 2.29
CA CYS A 50 -1.68 3.75 2.16
C CYS A 50 -2.95 4.58 1.94
N THR A 51 -3.17 5.54 2.84
CA THR A 51 -4.26 6.53 2.80
C THR A 51 -4.04 7.63 1.77
N GLN A 52 -2.88 7.64 1.09
CA GLN A 52 -2.45 8.70 0.18
C GLN A 52 -2.34 10.08 0.85
N CYS A 53 -2.09 10.16 2.17
CA CYS A 53 -1.94 11.43 2.90
C CYS A 53 -0.83 12.33 2.34
N GLY A 54 0.28 11.74 1.90
CA GLY A 54 1.39 12.44 1.26
C GLY A 54 2.47 12.94 2.22
N GLU A 55 2.39 12.64 3.51
CA GLU A 55 3.45 12.98 4.49
C GLU A 55 4.84 12.46 4.10
N CYS A 56 4.91 11.36 3.36
CA CYS A 56 6.17 10.84 2.83
C CYS A 56 6.80 11.71 1.71
N ILE A 57 6.06 12.64 1.11
CA ILE A 57 6.57 13.59 0.12
C ILE A 57 7.56 14.54 0.79
N ASP A 58 7.17 15.12 1.93
CA ASP A 58 7.93 16.17 2.60
C ASP A 58 9.24 15.66 3.21
N ILE A 59 9.31 14.38 3.55
CA ILE A 59 10.50 13.76 4.14
C ILE A 59 11.47 13.19 3.09
N CYS A 60 11.13 13.18 1.80
CA CYS A 60 11.96 12.56 0.77
C CYS A 60 13.14 13.49 0.38
N PRO A 61 14.40 13.16 0.74
CA PRO A 61 15.54 14.08 0.54
C PRO A 61 15.92 14.26 -0.94
N VAL A 62 15.54 13.30 -1.80
CA VAL A 62 15.84 13.28 -3.23
C VAL A 62 14.63 13.61 -4.10
N ILE A 63 13.50 14.01 -3.50
CA ILE A 63 12.28 14.43 -4.21
C ILE A 63 11.82 13.34 -5.21
N ALA A 64 11.94 12.08 -4.80
CA ALA A 64 11.47 10.93 -5.58
C ALA A 64 9.96 10.68 -5.39
N ILE A 65 9.34 11.26 -4.36
CA ILE A 65 7.93 11.02 -4.03
C ILE A 65 7.11 12.25 -4.41
N THR A 66 6.07 12.06 -5.22
CA THR A 66 5.21 13.16 -5.71
C THR A 66 3.75 12.72 -5.80
N ARG A 67 2.82 13.68 -5.90
CA ARG A 67 1.41 13.41 -6.12
C ARG A 67 1.07 13.55 -7.61
N ASP A 68 0.48 12.51 -8.21
CA ASP A 68 0.05 12.55 -9.61
C ASP A 68 -1.27 13.33 -9.79
N LYS A 69 -1.67 13.53 -11.05
CA LYS A 69 -2.89 14.27 -11.43
C LYS A 69 -4.19 13.67 -10.87
N ASN A 70 -4.20 12.40 -10.48
CA ASN A 70 -5.35 11.72 -9.88
C ASN A 70 -5.31 11.78 -8.35
N GLY A 71 -4.30 12.46 -7.79
CA GLY A 71 -4.05 12.55 -6.36
C GLY A 71 -3.25 11.37 -5.79
N ILE A 72 -2.80 10.40 -6.59
CA ILE A 72 -2.10 9.24 -6.05
C ILE A 72 -0.65 9.63 -5.74
N VAL A 73 -0.17 9.27 -4.55
CA VAL A 73 1.24 9.47 -4.19
C VAL A 73 2.07 8.40 -4.91
N ARG A 74 3.12 8.80 -5.63
CA ARG A 74 3.96 7.94 -6.48
C ARG A 74 5.41 8.07 -6.07
N ILE A 75 6.16 6.98 -6.24
CA ILE A 75 7.61 6.94 -6.05
C ILE A 75 8.22 6.80 -7.45
N ASP A 76 9.07 7.75 -7.83
CA ASP A 76 9.91 7.66 -9.01
C ASP A 76 11.10 6.76 -8.66
N GLN A 77 11.04 5.51 -9.12
CA GLN A 77 12.08 4.51 -8.87
C GLN A 77 13.45 4.95 -9.40
N LYS A 78 13.50 5.74 -10.48
CA LYS A 78 14.79 6.19 -11.05
C LYS A 78 15.49 7.26 -10.19
N LYS A 79 14.74 7.96 -9.34
CA LYS A 79 15.28 8.98 -8.42
C LYS A 79 15.46 8.45 -7.01
N CYS A 80 14.72 7.42 -6.63
CA CYS A 80 14.79 6.87 -5.30
C CYS A 80 16.18 6.27 -5.04
N VAL A 81 16.75 6.57 -3.88
CA VAL A 81 18.08 6.08 -3.48
C VAL A 81 18.02 5.02 -2.38
N GLY A 82 16.83 4.47 -2.09
CA GLY A 82 16.67 3.41 -1.09
C GLY A 82 17.03 3.83 0.35
N CYS A 83 16.88 5.11 0.71
CA CYS A 83 17.21 5.58 2.08
C CYS A 83 16.19 5.17 3.15
N PHE A 84 15.02 4.67 2.75
CA PHE A 84 13.93 4.20 3.61
C PHE A 84 13.40 5.19 4.68
N MET A 85 13.74 6.49 4.61
CA MET A 85 13.19 7.50 5.54
C MET A 85 11.66 7.55 5.50
N CYS A 86 11.07 7.43 4.31
CA CYS A 86 9.63 7.37 4.13
C CYS A 86 8.97 6.11 4.72
N VAL A 87 9.72 5.02 4.91
CA VAL A 87 9.23 3.81 5.60
C VAL A 87 9.10 4.10 7.09
N GLY A 88 10.18 4.60 7.72
CA GLY A 88 10.18 4.93 9.15
C GLY A 88 9.27 6.09 9.55
N PHE A 89 8.99 7.02 8.62
CA PHE A 89 8.15 8.18 8.89
C PHE A 89 6.65 7.92 8.65
N CYS A 90 6.26 6.85 7.96
CA CYS A 90 4.87 6.65 7.55
C CYS A 90 3.96 6.41 8.77
N PRO A 91 3.01 7.30 9.08
CA PRO A 91 2.14 7.14 10.25
C PRO A 91 1.21 5.93 10.15
N GLU A 92 0.89 5.51 8.92
CA GLU A 92 0.04 4.37 8.61
C GLU A 92 0.80 3.04 8.52
N LEU A 93 2.14 3.05 8.66
CA LEU A 93 2.99 1.88 8.43
C LEU A 93 2.78 1.22 7.05
N ALA A 94 2.36 2.02 6.05
CA ALA A 94 1.92 1.55 4.74
C ALA A 94 2.97 1.74 3.63
N MET A 95 4.20 2.05 4.01
CA MET A 95 5.38 2.04 3.16
C MET A 95 6.16 0.77 3.48
N PHE A 96 6.32 -0.10 2.49
CA PHE A 96 6.93 -1.42 2.64
C PHE A 96 8.28 -1.46 1.91
N MET A 97 9.11 -2.42 2.29
CA MET A 97 10.38 -2.74 1.65
C MET A 97 10.55 -4.26 1.61
N HIS A 98 11.39 -4.74 0.71
CA HIS A 98 11.74 -6.15 0.56
C HIS A 98 13.15 -6.22 -0.03
N ASP A 99 13.97 -7.19 0.40
CA ASP A 99 15.40 -7.24 0.07
C ASP A 99 15.70 -7.32 -1.44
N ASP A 100 14.77 -7.88 -2.21
CA ASP A 100 14.84 -7.92 -3.68
C ASP A 100 14.73 -6.54 -4.38
N TYR A 101 14.35 -5.48 -3.66
CA TYR A 101 14.17 -4.13 -4.23
C TYR A 101 14.90 -3.06 -3.41
N ILE A 102 15.58 -2.15 -4.11
CA ILE A 102 16.24 -1.00 -3.48
C ILE A 102 15.19 0.03 -3.05
N GLU A 103 14.12 0.19 -3.83
CA GLU A 103 13.10 1.19 -3.59
C GLU A 103 11.96 0.64 -2.72
N PRO A 104 11.44 1.44 -1.76
CA PRO A 104 10.23 1.09 -1.05
C PRO A 104 9.02 1.11 -1.98
N PHE A 105 7.96 0.42 -1.57
CA PHE A 105 6.70 0.33 -2.31
C PHE A 105 5.49 0.52 -1.39
N LYS A 106 4.37 0.94 -1.96
CA LYS A 106 3.13 1.20 -1.24
C LYS A 106 1.93 1.08 -2.16
N CYS A 107 0.73 1.05 -1.58
CA CYS A 107 -0.51 1.04 -2.35
C CYS A 107 -0.59 2.24 -3.32
N VAL A 108 -1.01 1.94 -4.54
CA VAL A 108 -1.19 2.89 -5.65
C VAL A 108 -2.66 3.06 -6.06
N SER A 109 -3.58 2.66 -5.19
CA SER A 109 -5.04 2.76 -5.39
C SER A 109 -5.53 2.14 -6.72
N CYS A 110 -4.93 1.02 -7.17
CA CYS A 110 -5.33 0.37 -8.42
C CYS A 110 -6.63 -0.44 -8.33
N GLY A 111 -7.12 -0.70 -7.11
CA GLY A 111 -8.41 -1.35 -6.84
C GLY A 111 -8.50 -2.84 -7.16
N GLN A 112 -7.39 -3.52 -7.47
CA GLN A 112 -7.44 -4.94 -7.83
C GLN A 112 -7.76 -5.83 -6.63
N CYS A 113 -7.26 -5.46 -5.45
CA CYS A 113 -7.61 -6.10 -4.18
C CYS A 113 -9.12 -6.01 -3.89
N VAL A 114 -9.80 -4.93 -4.29
CA VAL A 114 -11.26 -4.78 -4.11
C VAL A 114 -12.04 -5.84 -4.90
N LYS A 115 -11.58 -6.18 -6.12
CA LYS A 115 -12.27 -7.15 -6.98
C LYS A 115 -12.27 -8.57 -6.42
N VAL A 116 -11.28 -8.90 -5.59
CA VAL A 116 -11.11 -10.24 -5.01
C VAL A 116 -11.56 -10.32 -3.56
N CYS A 117 -11.94 -9.20 -2.93
CA CYS A 117 -12.38 -9.18 -1.54
C CYS A 117 -13.81 -9.74 -1.44
N PRO A 118 -14.03 -10.91 -0.82
CA PRO A 118 -15.35 -11.55 -0.80
C PRO A 118 -16.35 -10.84 0.11
N THR A 119 -15.87 -10.06 1.09
CA THR A 119 -16.71 -9.41 2.11
C THR A 119 -16.87 -7.90 1.91
N GLY A 120 -16.16 -7.31 0.95
CA GLY A 120 -16.14 -5.86 0.77
C GLY A 120 -15.43 -5.09 1.90
N ALA A 121 -14.54 -5.75 2.64
CA ALA A 121 -13.71 -5.12 3.69
C ALA A 121 -12.76 -4.04 3.16
N ILE A 122 -12.56 -3.97 1.84
CA ILE A 122 -11.79 -2.93 1.16
C ILE A 122 -12.55 -2.45 -0.06
N TYR A 123 -12.51 -1.14 -0.31
CA TYR A 123 -13.25 -0.51 -1.41
C TYR A 123 -12.55 0.77 -1.89
N ILE A 124 -12.80 1.17 -3.14
CA ILE A 124 -12.30 2.44 -3.68
C ILE A 124 -13.33 3.54 -3.37
N SER A 125 -12.84 4.63 -2.78
CA SER A 125 -13.58 5.87 -2.59
C SER A 125 -13.02 6.96 -3.49
N GLU A 126 -13.89 7.82 -4.02
CA GLU A 126 -13.53 9.06 -4.68
C GLU A 126 -13.80 10.20 -3.71
N GLU A 127 -12.76 10.93 -3.31
CA GLU A 127 -12.84 12.16 -2.51
C GLU A 127 -12.44 13.39 -3.31
#